data_AF-A0A9D9Y9H7-F1
#
_entry.id   AF-A0A9D9Y9H7-F1
#
_cell.length_a   1.000
_cell.length_b   1.000
_cell.length_c   1.000
_cell.angle_alpha   90.00
_cell.angle_beta   90.00
_cell.angle_gamma   90.00
#
_symmetry.space_group_name_H-M   'P 1'
#
loop_
_entity.id
_entity.type
_entity.pdbx_description
1 polymer ?
#
loop_
_entity_poly.entity_id
_entity_poly.type
_entity_poly.pdbx_seq_one_letter_code
_entity_poly.pdbx_strand_id
1 'polypeptide(L)'
;MDKIKNLEERVGKIEARNSKVELDKAWETSWTRKLLISVFTYLAIALYLKFIVGIDPWINAIVPTVGFLLSTLTLLVFRKMWERYIYKR
;
A
#
# COMPACT_ATOMS: atom_id res chain seq x y z
N MET A 1 1.38 30.66 32.99
CA MET A 1 2.41 30.24 32.03
C MET A 1 2.31 28.75 31.71
N ASP A 2 2.14 27.88 32.73
CA ASP A 2 2.11 26.42 32.54
C ASP A 2 0.96 25.89 31.69
N LYS A 3 -0.22 26.52 31.75
CA LYS A 3 -1.37 26.15 30.91
C LYS A 3 -1.10 26.37 29.41
N ILE A 4 -0.46 27.48 29.04
CA ILE A 4 -0.16 27.80 27.64
C ILE A 4 0.91 26.82 27.12
N LYS A 5 1.96 26.58 27.89
CA LYS A 5 3.02 25.62 27.55
C LYS A 5 2.48 24.19 27.40
N ASN A 6 1.56 23.77 28.27
CA ASN A 6 0.90 22.47 28.15
C ASN A 6 0.01 22.36 26.90
N LEU A 7 -0.68 23.44 26.53
CA LEU A 7 -1.49 23.48 25.31
C LEU A 7 -0.62 23.42 24.06
N GLU A 8 0.48 24.17 24.00
CA GLU A 8 1.44 24.12 22.90
C GLU A 8 2.02 22.71 22.70
N GLU A 9 2.40 22.03 23.78
CA GLU A 9 2.92 20.66 23.71
C GLU A 9 1.85 19.68 23.20
N ARG A 10 0.60 19.85 23.62
CA ARG A 10 -0.53 19.04 23.14
C ARG A 10 -0.82 19.30 21.66
N VAL A 11 -0.79 20.55 21.22
CA VAL A 11 -0.97 20.93 19.81
C VAL A 11 0.12 20.30 18.95
N GLY A 12 1.39 20.42 19.34
CA GLY A 12 2.50 19.80 18.61
C GLY A 12 2.37 18.28 18.48
N LYS A 13 1.92 17.59 19.54
CA LYS A 13 1.64 16.14 19.50
C LYS A 13 0.50 15.79 18.53
N ILE A 14 -0.54 16.61 18.48
CA ILE A 14 -1.68 16.42 17.58
C ILE A 14 -1.26 16.64 16.13
N GLU A 15 -0.53 17.71 15.84
CA GLU A 15 -0.04 18.02 14.49
C GLU A 15 0.91 16.94 13.96
N ALA A 16 1.83 16.46 14.81
CA ALA A 16 2.75 15.38 14.45
C ALA A 16 2.00 14.08 14.10
N ARG A 17 0.94 13.74 14.84
CA ARG A 17 0.10 12.58 14.53
C ARG A 17 -0.73 12.81 13.27
N ASN A 18 -1.36 13.98 13.13
CA ASN A 18 -2.18 14.32 11.97
C ASN A 18 -1.35 14.25 10.69
N SER A 19 -0.11 14.73 10.71
CA SER A 19 0.83 14.60 9.59
C SER A 19 1.01 13.16 9.11
N LYS A 20 1.11 12.19 10.03
CA LYS A 20 1.25 10.76 9.68
C LYS A 20 -0.05 10.22 9.10
N VAL A 21 -1.18 10.59 9.70
CA VAL A 21 -2.51 10.15 9.24
C VAL A 21 -2.83 10.68 7.85
N GLU A 22 -2.49 11.95 7.55
CA GLU A 22 -2.74 12.54 6.23
C GLU A 22 -1.86 11.91 5.15
N LEU A 23 -0.61 11.57 5.46
CA LEU A 23 0.24 10.79 4.55
C LEU A 23 -0.38 9.42 4.25
N ASP A 24 -0.86 8.73 5.26
CA ASP A 24 -1.48 7.40 5.12
C ASP A 24 -2.75 7.48 4.27
N LYS A 25 -3.62 8.46 4.54
CA LYS A 25 -4.81 8.73 3.71
C LYS A 25 -4.44 9.04 2.27
N ALA A 26 -3.43 9.86 2.03
CA ALA A 26 -2.99 10.24 0.69
C ALA A 26 -2.47 9.02 -0.08
N TRP A 27 -1.72 8.13 0.57
CA TRP A 27 -1.32 6.85 -0.03
C TRP A 27 -2.53 5.97 -0.36
N GLU A 28 -3.48 5.84 0.56
CA GLU A 28 -4.65 4.98 0.37
C GLU A 28 -5.59 5.46 -0.74
N THR A 29 -5.74 6.77 -0.88
CA THR A 29 -6.52 7.39 -1.97
C THR A 29 -5.73 7.55 -3.27
N SER A 30 -4.40 7.36 -3.25
CA SER A 30 -3.55 7.52 -4.42
C SER A 30 -3.97 6.60 -5.58
N TRP A 31 -3.96 7.17 -6.78
CA TRP A 31 -4.10 6.39 -8.00
C TRP A 31 -2.95 5.40 -8.20
N THR A 32 -1.76 5.72 -7.67
CA THR A 32 -0.60 4.83 -7.70
C THR A 32 -0.91 3.48 -7.07
N ARG A 33 -1.49 3.45 -5.87
CA ARG A 33 -1.88 2.19 -5.19
C ARG A 33 -2.90 1.40 -6.03
N LYS A 34 -3.94 2.07 -6.54
CA LYS A 34 -4.99 1.43 -7.34
C LYS A 34 -4.43 0.81 -8.61
N LEU A 35 -3.62 1.55 -9.36
CA LEU A 35 -3.00 1.10 -10.60
C LEU A 35 -2.07 -0.10 -10.35
N LEU A 36 -1.28 -0.06 -9.27
CA LEU A 36 -0.38 -1.14 -8.87
C LEU A 36 -1.12 -2.46 -8.61
N ILE A 37 -2.21 -2.39 -7.81
CA ILE A 37 -3.03 -3.57 -7.52
C ILE A 37 -3.66 -4.12 -8.80
N SER A 38 -4.23 -3.25 -9.63
CA SER A 38 -4.85 -3.66 -10.89
C SER A 38 -3.85 -4.33 -11.84
N VAL A 39 -2.65 -3.75 -12.01
CA VAL A 39 -1.60 -4.30 -12.88
C VAL A 39 -1.11 -5.64 -12.36
N PHE A 40 -0.79 -5.76 -11.07
CA PHE A 40 -0.33 -7.04 -10.52
C PHE A 40 -1.41 -8.12 -10.58
N THR A 41 -2.67 -7.77 -10.31
CA THR A 41 -3.79 -8.71 -10.40
C THR A 41 -3.97 -9.19 -11.84
N TYR A 42 -3.95 -8.27 -12.81
CA TYR A 42 -4.07 -8.63 -14.22
C TYR A 42 -2.91 -9.52 -14.68
N LEU A 43 -1.67 -9.14 -14.34
CA LEU A 43 -0.49 -9.95 -14.69
C LEU A 43 -0.53 -11.33 -14.05
N ALA A 44 -0.91 -11.43 -12.77
CA ALA A 44 -1.02 -12.72 -12.09
C ALA A 44 -2.04 -13.63 -12.78
N ILE A 45 -3.23 -13.11 -13.12
CA ILE A 45 -4.28 -13.87 -13.83
C ILE A 45 -3.83 -14.21 -15.26
N ALA A 46 -3.21 -13.28 -15.99
CA ALA A 46 -2.74 -13.52 -17.34
C ALA A 46 -1.65 -14.61 -17.39
N LEU A 47 -0.70 -14.58 -16.44
CA LEU A 47 0.32 -15.62 -16.31
C LEU A 47 -0.31 -16.96 -15.92
N TYR A 48 -1.26 -16.96 -14.99
CA TYR A 48 -2.01 -18.16 -14.62
C TYR A 48 -2.72 -18.78 -15.83
N LEU A 49 -3.49 -18.00 -16.59
CA LEU A 49 -4.21 -18.48 -17.76
C LEU A 49 -3.27 -18.97 -18.87
N LYS A 50 -2.09 -18.36 -19.01
CA LYS A 50 -1.12 -18.70 -20.06
C LYS A 50 -0.31 -19.96 -19.76
N PHE A 51 0.10 -20.16 -18.50
CA PHE A 51 1.10 -21.19 -18.14
C PHE A 51 0.54 -22.35 -17.32
N ILE A 52 -0.62 -22.16 -16.68
CA ILE A 52 -1.07 -23.05 -15.59
C ILE A 52 -2.45 -23.67 -15.89
N VAL A 53 -3.21 -23.15 -16.85
CA VAL A 53 -4.43 -23.80 -17.35
C VAL A 53 -4.08 -25.20 -17.89
N GLY A 54 -4.64 -26.22 -17.25
CA GLY A 54 -4.43 -27.65 -17.58
C GLY A 54 -3.63 -28.44 -16.55
N ILE A 55 -3.10 -27.79 -15.50
CA ILE A 55 -2.38 -28.44 -14.39
C ILE A 55 -3.34 -28.76 -13.23
N ASP A 56 -2.93 -29.69 -12.36
CA ASP A 56 -3.66 -30.18 -11.20
C ASP A 56 -4.28 -29.03 -10.33
N PRO A 57 -5.56 -29.15 -9.90
CA PRO A 57 -6.28 -28.09 -9.19
C PRO A 57 -5.59 -27.53 -7.94
N TRP A 58 -4.79 -28.35 -7.24
CA TRP A 58 -4.08 -27.91 -6.04
C TRP A 58 -2.94 -26.93 -6.33
N ILE A 59 -2.25 -27.10 -7.46
CA ILE A 59 -1.22 -26.16 -7.94
C ILE A 59 -1.89 -24.87 -8.41
N ASN A 60 -3.04 -24.98 -9.07
CA ASN A 60 -3.80 -23.85 -9.56
C ASN A 60 -4.28 -22.92 -8.43
N ALA A 61 -4.60 -23.47 -7.26
CA ALA A 61 -5.04 -22.70 -6.10
C ALA A 61 -3.90 -21.90 -5.44
N ILE A 62 -2.66 -22.40 -5.46
CA ILE A 62 -1.50 -21.74 -4.84
C ILE A 62 -1.13 -20.43 -5.55
N VAL A 63 -1.27 -20.39 -6.88
CA VAL A 63 -0.84 -19.28 -7.72
C VAL A 63 -1.56 -17.95 -7.39
N PRO A 64 -2.90 -17.87 -7.35
CA PRO A 64 -3.59 -16.65 -6.95
C PRO A 64 -3.33 -16.29 -5.47
N THR A 65 -3.15 -17.26 -4.58
CA THR A 65 -2.83 -17.00 -3.16
C THR A 65 -1.44 -16.35 -3.01
N VAL A 66 -0.43 -16.89 -3.68
CA VAL A 66 0.93 -16.33 -3.69
C VAL A 66 0.96 -14.99 -4.40
N GLY A 67 0.25 -14.84 -5.52
CA GLY A 67 0.12 -13.56 -6.22
C GLY A 67 -0.49 -12.47 -5.34
N PHE A 68 -1.56 -12.80 -4.59
CA PHE A 68 -2.15 -11.90 -3.62
C PHE A 68 -1.17 -11.56 -2.48
N LEU A 69 -0.51 -12.56 -1.90
CA LEU A 69 0.46 -12.35 -0.83
C LEU A 69 1.62 -11.44 -1.28
N LEU A 70 2.16 -11.67 -2.46
CA LEU A 70 3.20 -10.83 -3.07
C LEU A 70 2.70 -9.40 -3.32
N SER A 71 1.44 -9.23 -3.71
CA SER A 71 0.85 -7.89 -3.83
C SER A 71 0.86 -7.12 -2.50
N THR A 72 0.58 -7.80 -1.37
CA THR A 72 0.61 -7.15 -0.05
C THR A 72 2.01 -6.71 0.38
N LEU A 73 3.03 -7.50 0.05
CA LEU A 73 4.43 -7.20 0.36
C LEU A 73 5.00 -6.11 -0.56
N THR A 74 4.73 -6.19 -1.85
CA THR A 74 5.19 -5.20 -2.82
C THR A 74 4.59 -3.82 -2.54
N LEU A 75 3.31 -3.75 -2.15
CA LEU A 75 2.65 -2.49 -1.79
C LEU A 75 3.37 -1.72 -0.67
N LEU A 76 4.00 -2.41 0.30
CA LEU A 76 4.78 -1.75 1.35
C LEU A 76 6.05 -1.07 0.78
N VAL A 77 6.70 -1.71 -0.18
CA VAL A 77 7.88 -1.16 -0.86
C VAL A 77 7.49 0.03 -1.74
N PHE A 78 6.42 -0.13 -2.52
CA PHE A 78 5.91 0.95 -3.38
C PHE A 78 5.39 2.14 -2.57
N ARG A 79 4.82 1.92 -1.37
CA ARG A 79 4.44 3.00 -0.45
C ARG A 79 5.65 3.85 -0.05
N LYS A 80 6.74 3.22 0.36
CA LYS A 80 7.99 3.92 0.74
C LYS A 80 8.60 4.68 -0.43
N MET A 81 8.56 4.11 -1.64
CA MET A 81 9.04 4.80 -2.84
C MET A 81 8.14 5.98 -3.23
N TRP A 82 6.82 5.82 -3.13
CA TRP A 82 5.87 6.88 -3.42
C TRP A 82 6.01 8.06 -2.45
N GLU A 83 6.16 7.78 -1.15
CA GLU A 83 6.44 8.80 -0.13
C GLU A 83 7.72 9.59 -0.45
N ARG A 84 8.75 8.93 -0.97
CA ARG A 84 10.06 9.54 -1.24
C ARG A 84 10.12 10.31 -2.57
N TYR A 85 9.43 9.84 -3.61
CA TYR A 85 9.62 10.35 -4.98
C TYR A 85 8.39 11.04 -5.58
N ILE A 86 7.19 10.71 -5.12
CA ILE A 86 5.94 11.17 -5.74
C ILE A 86 5.18 12.11 -4.79
N TYR A 87 5.15 11.79 -3.50
CA TYR A 87 4.55 12.65 -2.49
C TYR A 87 5.47 13.85 -2.20
N LYS A 88 5.30 14.91 -2.98
CA LYS A 88 5.81 16.24 -2.62
C LYS A 88 4.81 16.87 -1.66
N ARG A 89 5.22 17.00 -0.40
CA ARG A 89 4.48 17.74 0.62
C ARG A 89 4.45 19.23 0.31
#